data_AF-A0A3B4V4R7-F1
#
_entry.id   AF-A0A3B4V4R7-F1
#
_cell.length_a   1.000
_cell.length_b   1.000
_cell.length_c   1.000
_cell.angle_alpha   90.00
_cell.angle_beta   90.00
_cell.angle_gamma   90.00
#
_symmetry.space_group_name_H-M   'P 1'
#
loop_
_entity.id
_entity.type
_entity.pdbx_description
1 polymer ?
#
loop_
_entity_poly.entity_id
_entity_poly.type
_entity_poly.pdbx_seq_one_letter_code
_entity_poly.pdbx_strand_id
1 'polypeptide(L)'
;MLTNVSLIRRIKRGAINYISIKTRCVPMILSSFSHYSIIHMVANMYVLWTFSSGIVSLLGREQFLAVYLSAGVISTMVSYMCKTASGRLYPSLGASGAVMAVLAAVCAKVPEAKLGIIFLPVVTFTAGNALKALVAIDTAGLILGWRIFDHAAHLGGALFGVWYVAYGHKLIWRKREPLVKLWHDMRSRGAGGSRPGGFSNEHKLI
;
A
#
# COMPACT_ATOMS: atom_id res chain seq x y z
N MET A 1 47.18 12.07 -21.08
CA MET A 1 46.91 12.17 -19.63
C MET A 1 45.41 12.35 -19.26
N LEU A 2 44.51 12.71 -20.20
CA LEU A 2 43.08 13.00 -19.90
C LEU A 2 42.11 11.80 -20.01
N THR A 3 42.51 10.69 -20.63
CA THR A 3 41.68 9.48 -20.80
C THR A 3 41.53 8.67 -19.51
N ASN A 4 42.52 8.66 -18.64
CA ASN A 4 42.46 7.95 -17.37
C ASN A 4 41.48 8.60 -16.38
N VAL A 5 41.37 9.94 -16.35
CA VAL A 5 40.49 10.64 -15.40
C VAL A 5 39.01 10.45 -15.75
N SER A 6 38.66 10.43 -17.04
CA SER A 6 37.28 10.18 -17.48
C SER A 6 36.87 8.72 -17.28
N LEU A 7 37.78 7.77 -17.49
CA LEU A 7 37.58 6.35 -17.21
C LEU A 7 37.46 6.08 -15.71
N ILE A 8 38.32 6.68 -14.87
CA ILE A 8 38.24 6.60 -13.41
C ILE A 8 36.95 7.24 -12.88
N ARG A 9 36.47 8.35 -13.48
CA ARG A 9 35.16 8.94 -13.14
C ARG A 9 33.98 8.08 -13.59
N ARG A 10 34.11 7.30 -14.67
CA ARG A 10 33.10 6.32 -15.11
C ARG A 10 33.12 5.06 -14.25
N ILE A 11 34.29 4.58 -13.85
CA ILE A 11 34.45 3.44 -12.93
C ILE A 11 33.98 3.82 -11.53
N LYS A 12 34.31 5.02 -11.01
CA LYS A 12 33.76 5.51 -9.74
C LYS A 12 32.25 5.70 -9.81
N ARG A 13 31.68 6.25 -10.91
CA ARG A 13 30.22 6.32 -11.09
C ARG A 13 29.58 4.94 -11.22
N GLY A 14 30.22 4.00 -11.92
CA GLY A 14 29.79 2.61 -12.05
C GLY A 14 29.87 1.85 -10.73
N ALA A 15 30.92 2.05 -9.93
CA ALA A 15 31.12 1.44 -8.62
C ALA A 15 30.20 2.06 -7.54
N ILE A 16 29.94 3.37 -7.58
CA ILE A 16 28.92 4.02 -6.75
C ILE A 16 27.53 3.47 -7.09
N ASN A 17 27.25 3.23 -8.37
CA ASN A 17 26.01 2.54 -8.78
C ASN A 17 25.99 1.05 -8.39
N TYR A 18 27.13 0.37 -8.37
CA TYR A 18 27.26 -1.04 -7.96
C TYR A 18 27.08 -1.24 -6.45
N ILE A 19 27.47 -0.25 -5.64
CA ILE A 19 27.35 -0.30 -4.16
C ILE A 19 25.92 0.02 -3.66
N SER A 20 25.03 0.52 -4.53
CA SER A 20 23.64 0.84 -4.16
C SER A 20 22.59 -0.03 -4.85
N ILE A 21 22.84 -1.33 -4.98
CA ILE A 21 21.80 -2.36 -5.18
C ILE A 21 21.83 -3.32 -3.98
N LYS A 22 21.74 -2.76 -2.77
CA LYS A 22 21.00 -3.47 -1.72
C LYS A 22 19.55 -3.16 -2.05
N THR A 23 18.79 -4.12 -2.58
CA THR A 23 17.34 -4.06 -2.75
C THR A 23 16.71 -3.84 -1.38
N ARG A 24 16.77 -2.60 -0.91
CA ARG A 24 16.09 -2.20 0.30
C ARG A 24 14.63 -2.14 -0.14
N CYS A 25 13.84 -3.17 0.19
CA CYS A 25 12.37 -3.10 0.14
C CYS A 25 11.86 -2.15 1.24
N VAL A 26 12.66 -2.00 2.29
CA VAL A 26 12.48 -1.10 3.42
C VAL A 26 12.08 0.34 3.03
N PRO A 27 12.68 1.03 2.04
CA PRO A 27 12.33 2.39 1.63
C PRO A 27 10.99 2.45 0.90
N MET A 28 10.50 1.37 0.28
CA MET A 28 9.14 1.34 -0.29
C MET A 28 8.07 1.21 0.79
N ILE A 29 8.40 0.51 1.88
CA ILE A 29 7.52 0.45 3.05
C ILE A 29 7.58 1.79 3.80
N LEU A 30 8.79 2.32 4.06
CA LEU A 30 8.98 3.59 4.75
C LEU A 30 8.49 4.79 3.94
N SER A 31 8.49 4.74 2.60
CA SER A 31 7.90 5.80 1.77
C SER A 31 6.38 5.91 1.98
N SER A 32 5.73 4.86 2.49
CA SER A 32 4.31 4.88 2.87
C SER A 32 4.02 5.79 4.08
N PHE A 33 5.07 6.28 4.76
CA PHE A 33 4.96 7.21 5.89
C PHE A 33 5.66 8.55 5.64
N SER A 34 6.33 8.71 4.49
CA SER A 34 7.06 9.93 4.15
C SER A 34 6.12 11.01 3.61
N HIS A 35 6.34 12.26 4.00
CA HIS A 35 5.56 13.41 3.59
C HIS A 35 6.48 14.57 3.17
N TYR A 36 6.18 15.18 2.02
CA TYR A 36 6.97 16.29 1.46
C TYR A 36 6.62 17.65 2.11
N SER A 37 5.36 17.86 2.49
CA SER A 37 4.90 19.08 3.16
C SER A 37 3.87 18.79 4.24
N ILE A 38 3.72 19.71 5.18
CA ILE A 38 2.73 19.63 6.26
C ILE A 38 1.31 19.58 5.69
N ILE A 39 1.02 20.38 4.66
CA ILE A 39 -0.30 20.40 4.01
C ILE A 39 -0.61 19.03 3.38
N HIS A 40 0.35 18.39 2.70
CA HIS A 40 0.16 17.04 2.16
C HIS A 40 -0.09 16.01 3.26
N MET A 41 0.61 16.11 4.38
CA MET A 41 0.40 15.24 5.54
C MET A 41 -1.00 15.41 6.12
N VAL A 42 -1.44 16.64 6.36
CA VAL A 42 -2.78 16.93 6.87
C VAL A 42 -3.86 16.40 5.91
N ALA A 43 -3.70 16.62 4.61
CA ALA A 43 -4.63 16.10 3.60
C ALA A 43 -4.70 14.56 3.61
N ASN A 44 -3.54 13.87 3.63
CA ASN A 44 -3.50 12.41 3.71
C ASN A 44 -4.18 11.87 4.96
N MET A 45 -3.87 12.46 6.12
CA MET A 45 -4.44 12.02 7.40
C MET A 45 -5.93 12.33 7.49
N TYR A 46 -6.38 13.45 6.93
CA TYR A 46 -7.79 13.81 6.86
C TYR A 46 -8.60 12.79 6.03
N VAL A 47 -8.12 12.45 4.83
CA VAL A 47 -8.76 11.44 3.98
C VAL A 47 -8.73 10.08 4.69
N LEU A 48 -7.58 9.69 5.24
CA LEU A 48 -7.46 8.42 5.93
C LEU A 48 -8.42 8.34 7.13
N TRP A 49 -8.50 9.39 7.95
CA TRP A 49 -9.43 9.46 9.08
C TRP A 49 -10.88 9.31 8.62
N THR A 50 -11.29 10.06 7.59
CA THR A 50 -12.66 10.04 7.05
C THR A 50 -13.08 8.68 6.52
N PHE A 51 -12.19 8.00 5.77
CA PHE A 51 -12.52 6.74 5.09
C PHE A 51 -12.11 5.48 5.87
N SER A 52 -11.32 5.62 6.95
CA SER A 52 -10.83 4.49 7.78
C SER A 52 -11.96 3.67 8.39
N SER A 53 -12.97 4.33 8.98
CA SER A 53 -14.14 3.66 9.57
C SER A 53 -14.90 2.85 8.52
N GLY A 54 -15.12 3.42 7.34
CA GLY A 54 -15.75 2.76 6.20
C GLY A 54 -14.98 1.51 5.78
N ILE A 55 -13.69 1.64 5.46
CA ILE A 55 -12.90 0.49 4.97
C ILE A 55 -12.68 -0.59 6.04
N VAL A 56 -12.52 -0.21 7.32
CA VAL A 56 -12.37 -1.16 8.42
C VAL A 56 -13.68 -1.88 8.69
N SER A 57 -14.83 -1.24 8.51
CA SER A 57 -16.13 -1.92 8.60
C SER A 57 -16.33 -2.93 7.46
N LEU A 58 -15.80 -2.62 6.26
CA LEU A 58 -15.90 -3.47 5.08
C LEU A 58 -14.93 -4.66 5.10
N LEU A 59 -13.70 -4.47 5.57
CA LEU A 59 -12.62 -5.48 5.48
C LEU A 59 -12.17 -6.01 6.85
N GLY A 60 -12.43 -5.30 7.95
CA GLY A 60 -11.82 -5.59 9.26
C GLY A 60 -10.41 -5.00 9.40
N ARG A 61 -9.94 -4.91 10.65
CA ARG A 61 -8.72 -4.17 11.03
C ARG A 61 -7.44 -4.76 10.42
N GLU A 62 -7.31 -6.08 10.44
CA GLU A 62 -6.10 -6.74 9.93
C GLU A 62 -5.97 -6.63 8.42
N GLN A 63 -7.07 -6.81 7.69
CA GLN A 63 -7.11 -6.65 6.24
C GLN A 63 -6.83 -5.21 5.85
N PHE A 64 -7.38 -4.23 6.57
CA PHE A 64 -7.09 -2.82 6.33
C PHE A 64 -5.59 -2.53 6.38
N LEU A 65 -4.89 -3.00 7.42
CA LEU A 65 -3.45 -2.80 7.55
C LEU A 65 -2.68 -3.46 6.40
N ALA A 66 -3.03 -4.70 6.05
CA ALA A 66 -2.41 -5.42 4.94
C ALA A 66 -2.63 -4.70 3.60
N VAL A 67 -3.84 -4.22 3.34
CA VAL A 67 -4.18 -3.45 2.13
C VAL A 67 -3.43 -2.13 2.10
N TYR A 68 -3.36 -1.40 3.21
CA TYR A 68 -2.68 -0.11 3.27
C TYR A 68 -1.18 -0.25 2.95
N LEU A 69 -0.51 -1.22 3.59
CA LEU A 69 0.92 -1.45 3.37
C LEU A 69 1.22 -1.98 1.96
N SER A 70 0.43 -2.93 1.46
CA SER A 70 0.59 -3.45 0.10
C SER A 70 0.30 -2.39 -0.96
N ALA A 71 -0.72 -1.56 -0.74
CA ALA A 71 -1.03 -0.42 -1.61
C ALA A 71 0.14 0.56 -1.69
N GLY A 72 0.75 0.93 -0.57
CA GLY A 72 1.88 1.86 -0.55
C GLY A 72 3.10 1.32 -1.32
N VAL A 73 3.36 0.02 -1.24
CA VAL A 73 4.42 -0.64 -2.03
C VAL A 73 4.07 -0.65 -3.53
N ILE A 74 2.86 -1.06 -3.88
CA ILE A 74 2.41 -1.16 -5.28
C ILE A 74 2.36 0.23 -5.94
N SER A 75 1.83 1.24 -5.27
CA SER A 75 1.78 2.61 -5.77
C SER A 75 3.18 3.17 -6.00
N THR A 76 4.09 2.93 -5.06
CA THR A 76 5.49 3.34 -5.18
C THR A 76 6.17 2.64 -6.38
N MET A 77 5.90 1.35 -6.57
CA MET A 77 6.41 0.57 -7.71
C MET A 77 5.89 1.12 -9.05
N VAL A 78 4.58 1.35 -9.17
CA VAL A 78 3.96 1.93 -10.38
C VAL A 78 4.57 3.30 -10.69
N SER A 79 4.72 4.15 -9.67
CA SER A 79 5.37 5.45 -9.82
C SER A 79 6.81 5.33 -10.32
N TYR A 80 7.62 4.44 -9.74
CA TYR A 80 8.99 4.20 -10.20
C TYR A 80 9.06 3.71 -11.65
N MET A 81 8.17 2.80 -12.05
CA MET A 81 8.10 2.29 -13.42
C MET A 81 7.78 3.41 -14.41
N CYS A 82 6.74 4.22 -14.13
CA CYS A 82 6.38 5.36 -14.98
C CYS A 82 7.50 6.40 -15.05
N LYS A 83 8.11 6.73 -13.91
CA LYS A 83 9.22 7.71 -13.82
C LYS A 83 10.47 7.27 -14.57
N THR A 84 10.80 5.98 -14.50
CA THR A 84 11.92 5.39 -15.25
C THR A 84 11.64 5.44 -16.75
N ALA A 85 10.42 5.13 -17.18
CA ALA A 85 10.02 5.21 -18.58
C ALA A 85 10.02 6.66 -19.12
N SER A 86 9.64 7.63 -18.30
CA SER A 86 9.59 9.06 -18.70
C SER A 86 10.88 9.83 -18.46
N GLY A 87 11.92 9.21 -17.90
CA GLY A 87 13.22 9.84 -17.60
C GLY A 87 13.19 10.92 -16.50
N ARG A 88 12.17 10.94 -15.63
CA ARG A 88 11.99 11.97 -14.59
C ARG A 88 12.19 11.38 -13.20
N LEU A 89 13.26 11.75 -12.51
CA LEU A 89 13.59 11.25 -11.17
C LEU A 89 13.20 12.26 -10.09
N TYR A 90 12.10 12.00 -9.38
CA TYR A 90 11.74 12.72 -8.15
C TYR A 90 11.12 11.75 -7.14
N PRO A 91 11.24 12.02 -5.82
CA PRO A 91 10.81 11.09 -4.77
C PRO A 91 9.35 10.67 -4.94
N SER A 92 9.06 9.38 -4.75
CA SER A 92 7.70 8.88 -4.70
C SER A 92 7.20 8.85 -3.27
N LEU A 93 6.01 9.41 -3.04
CA LEU A 93 5.34 9.40 -1.74
C LEU A 93 4.36 8.23 -1.73
N GLY A 94 4.77 7.09 -1.18
CA GLY A 94 3.93 5.90 -1.09
C GLY A 94 2.68 6.12 -0.22
N ALA A 95 2.74 7.08 0.71
CA ALA A 95 1.65 7.37 1.66
C ALA A 95 0.36 7.78 0.95
N SER A 96 0.46 8.71 -0.02
CA SER A 96 -0.72 9.20 -0.74
C SER A 96 -1.28 8.14 -1.69
N GLY A 97 -0.42 7.30 -2.29
CA GLY A 97 -0.86 6.13 -3.06
C GLY A 97 -1.66 5.11 -2.21
N ALA A 98 -1.21 4.84 -0.97
CA ALA A 98 -1.95 3.99 -0.04
C ALA A 98 -3.29 4.59 0.37
N VAL A 99 -3.33 5.91 0.64
CA VAL A 99 -4.58 6.63 0.93
C VAL A 99 -5.53 6.60 -0.26
N MET A 100 -5.01 6.80 -1.48
CA MET A 100 -5.79 6.69 -2.72
C MET A 100 -6.36 5.29 -2.94
N ALA A 101 -5.64 4.24 -2.55
CA ALA A 101 -6.17 2.88 -2.58
C ALA A 101 -7.34 2.68 -1.60
N VAL A 102 -7.24 3.20 -0.38
CA VAL A 102 -8.33 3.15 0.62
C VAL A 102 -9.56 3.91 0.12
N LEU A 103 -9.35 5.14 -0.38
CA LEU A 103 -10.42 5.97 -0.93
C LEU A 103 -11.11 5.27 -2.11
N ALA A 104 -10.34 4.77 -3.07
CA ALA A 104 -10.87 4.08 -4.24
C ALA A 104 -11.59 2.79 -3.88
N ALA A 105 -11.07 2.02 -2.92
CA ALA A 105 -11.70 0.82 -2.39
C ALA A 105 -13.09 1.12 -1.80
N VAL A 106 -13.21 2.14 -0.95
CA VAL A 106 -14.50 2.53 -0.35
C VAL A 106 -15.45 3.05 -1.43
N CYS A 107 -15.01 3.99 -2.27
CA CYS A 107 -15.84 4.57 -3.32
C CYS A 107 -16.34 3.54 -4.34
N ALA A 108 -15.52 2.54 -4.67
CA ALA A 108 -15.93 1.45 -5.56
C ALA A 108 -16.91 0.48 -4.90
N LYS A 109 -16.85 0.31 -3.58
CA LYS A 109 -17.75 -0.58 -2.84
C LYS A 109 -19.14 0.01 -2.62
N VAL A 110 -19.18 1.31 -2.34
CA VAL A 110 -20.41 2.06 -2.03
C VAL A 110 -20.52 3.30 -2.93
N PRO A 111 -20.69 3.14 -4.25
CA PRO A 111 -20.64 4.26 -5.20
C PRO A 111 -21.76 5.29 -4.99
N GLU A 112 -22.91 4.86 -4.45
CA GLU A 112 -24.07 5.71 -4.17
C GLU A 112 -23.94 6.51 -2.86
N ALA A 113 -22.89 6.25 -2.06
CA ALA A 113 -22.67 7.00 -0.83
C ALA A 113 -22.46 8.48 -1.15
N LYS A 114 -23.21 9.35 -0.47
CA LYS A 114 -23.07 10.81 -0.61
C LYS A 114 -21.91 11.30 0.24
N LEU A 115 -20.90 11.88 -0.41
CA LEU A 115 -19.78 12.55 0.22
C LEU A 115 -20.05 14.05 0.25
N GLY A 116 -19.87 14.67 1.41
CA GLY A 116 -19.96 16.12 1.59
C GLY A 116 -18.58 16.75 1.72
N ILE A 117 -18.47 18.02 1.32
CA ILE A 117 -17.29 18.84 1.62
C ILE A 117 -17.52 19.49 2.99
N ILE A 118 -16.56 19.40 3.91
CA ILE A 118 -16.71 19.92 5.29
C ILE A 118 -17.17 21.38 5.33
N PHE A 119 -16.67 22.22 4.41
CA PHE A 119 -16.98 23.65 4.36
C PHE A 119 -18.24 23.99 3.54
N LEU A 120 -18.85 23.01 2.88
CA LEU A 120 -20.04 23.22 2.05
C LEU A 120 -20.96 21.98 2.14
N PRO A 121 -21.59 21.72 3.31
CA PRO A 121 -22.36 20.50 3.55
C PRO A 121 -23.61 20.38 2.65
N VAL A 122 -24.05 21.48 2.03
CA VAL A 122 -25.15 21.50 1.06
C VAL A 122 -24.78 20.93 -0.31
N VAL A 123 -23.49 20.84 -0.63
CA VAL A 123 -23.00 20.23 -1.88
C VAL A 123 -22.51 18.83 -1.57
N THR A 124 -23.33 17.84 -1.95
CA THR A 124 -22.97 16.42 -1.87
C THR A 124 -22.80 15.83 -3.26
N PHE A 125 -21.80 14.99 -3.43
CA PHE A 125 -21.61 14.20 -4.66
C PHE A 125 -21.53 12.72 -4.32
N THR A 126 -21.81 11.86 -5.30
CA THR A 126 -21.71 10.42 -5.11
C THR A 126 -20.23 10.00 -5.06
N ALA A 127 -19.92 9.03 -4.20
CA ALA A 127 -18.57 8.48 -4.05
C ALA A 127 -18.03 7.93 -5.39
N GLY A 128 -18.89 7.35 -6.23
CA GLY A 128 -18.53 6.92 -7.57
C GLY A 128 -18.09 8.08 -8.47
N ASN A 129 -18.78 9.23 -8.43
CA ASN A 129 -18.38 10.41 -9.20
C ASN A 129 -17.10 11.05 -8.64
N ALA A 130 -16.91 11.04 -7.32
CA ALA A 130 -15.68 11.47 -6.69
C ALA A 130 -14.47 10.68 -7.20
N LEU A 131 -14.59 9.35 -7.23
CA LEU A 131 -13.54 8.46 -7.70
C LEU A 131 -13.20 8.71 -9.17
N LYS A 132 -14.22 8.85 -10.03
CA LYS A 132 -14.02 9.16 -11.46
C LYS A 132 -13.31 10.50 -11.64
N ALA A 133 -13.73 11.53 -10.92
CA ALA A 133 -13.12 12.86 -10.99
C ALA A 133 -11.65 12.83 -10.55
N LEU A 134 -11.33 12.15 -9.43
CA LEU A 134 -9.96 12.00 -8.95
C LEU A 134 -9.07 11.27 -9.95
N VAL A 135 -9.53 10.12 -10.46
CA VAL A 135 -8.80 9.36 -11.50
C VAL A 135 -8.59 10.21 -12.75
N ALA A 136 -9.59 10.99 -13.17
CA ALA A 136 -9.47 11.87 -14.32
C ALA A 136 -8.43 12.99 -14.09
N ILE A 137 -8.43 13.61 -12.91
CA ILE A 137 -7.46 14.64 -12.53
C ILE A 137 -6.04 14.07 -12.49
N ASP A 138 -5.83 12.90 -11.86
CA ASP A 138 -4.51 12.28 -11.82
C ASP A 138 -4.05 11.82 -13.21
N THR A 139 -4.96 11.32 -14.05
CA THR A 139 -4.64 10.97 -15.44
C THR A 139 -4.24 12.20 -16.24
N ALA A 140 -4.99 13.30 -16.12
CA ALA A 140 -4.66 14.56 -16.77
C ALA A 140 -3.32 15.11 -16.25
N GLY A 141 -3.09 15.09 -14.94
CA GLY A 141 -1.83 15.51 -14.32
C GLY A 141 -0.64 14.67 -14.79
N LEU A 142 -0.83 13.36 -14.99
CA LEU A 142 0.20 12.49 -15.53
C LEU A 142 0.52 12.82 -17.00
N ILE A 143 -0.51 13.02 -17.85
CA ILE A 143 -0.35 13.34 -19.28
C ILE A 143 0.26 14.73 -19.48
N LEU A 144 -0.24 15.73 -18.75
CA LEU A 144 0.22 17.12 -18.82
C LEU A 144 1.54 17.34 -18.06
N GLY A 145 1.99 16.35 -17.29
CA GLY A 145 3.27 16.38 -16.60
C GLY A 145 3.32 17.31 -15.38
N TRP A 146 2.19 17.49 -14.69
CA TRP A 146 2.13 18.24 -13.43
C TRP A 146 3.03 17.60 -12.37
N ARG A 147 3.66 18.45 -11.54
CA ARG A 147 4.68 18.03 -10.56
C ARG A 147 4.22 18.20 -9.12
N ILE A 148 2.96 18.59 -8.91
CA ILE A 148 2.40 18.91 -7.60
C ILE A 148 2.10 17.62 -6.82
N PHE A 149 1.71 16.55 -7.52
CA PHE A 149 1.41 15.25 -6.92
C PHE A 149 2.09 14.10 -7.67
N ASP A 150 2.25 12.96 -6.99
CA ASP A 150 2.70 11.72 -7.61
C ASP A 150 1.52 11.01 -8.29
N HIS A 151 1.07 11.59 -9.40
CA HIS A 151 -0.11 11.14 -10.13
C HIS A 151 -0.05 9.65 -10.53
N ALA A 152 1.14 9.15 -10.88
CA ALA A 152 1.34 7.73 -11.17
C ALA A 152 1.16 6.85 -9.93
N ALA A 153 1.67 7.27 -8.76
CA ALA A 153 1.40 6.57 -7.51
C ALA A 153 -0.09 6.56 -7.15
N HIS A 154 -0.79 7.70 -7.34
CA HIS A 154 -2.21 7.79 -7.06
C HIS A 154 -3.04 6.86 -7.96
N LEU A 155 -2.75 6.82 -9.25
CA LEU A 155 -3.41 5.92 -10.19
C LEU A 155 -3.12 4.45 -9.88
N GLY A 156 -1.87 4.12 -9.56
CA GLY A 156 -1.48 2.76 -9.14
C GLY A 156 -2.19 2.33 -7.86
N GLY A 157 -2.28 3.21 -6.88
CA GLY A 157 -3.03 3.00 -5.64
C GLY A 157 -4.53 2.82 -5.88
N ALA A 158 -5.14 3.72 -6.65
CA ALA A 158 -6.56 3.65 -6.98
C ALA A 158 -6.92 2.33 -7.70
N LEU A 159 -6.12 1.94 -8.70
CA LEU A 159 -6.31 0.69 -9.43
C LEU A 159 -6.19 -0.52 -8.50
N PHE A 160 -5.19 -0.54 -7.62
CA PHE A 160 -5.02 -1.59 -6.62
C PHE A 160 -6.21 -1.66 -5.65
N GLY A 161 -6.68 -0.53 -5.14
CA GLY A 161 -7.83 -0.46 -4.22
C GLY A 161 -9.12 -1.02 -4.83
N VAL A 162 -9.44 -0.61 -6.06
CA VAL A 162 -10.59 -1.14 -6.82
C VAL A 162 -10.45 -2.65 -7.04
N TRP A 163 -9.28 -3.09 -7.50
CA TRP A 163 -9.01 -4.51 -7.73
C TRP A 163 -9.13 -5.35 -6.45
N TYR A 164 -8.61 -4.85 -5.32
CA TYR A 164 -8.64 -5.58 -4.06
C TYR A 164 -10.07 -5.82 -3.58
N VAL A 165 -10.93 -4.80 -3.65
CA VAL A 165 -12.33 -4.93 -3.24
C VAL A 165 -13.14 -5.81 -4.20
N ALA A 166 -12.87 -5.74 -5.50
CA ALA A 166 -13.56 -6.54 -6.50
C ALA A 166 -13.17 -8.04 -6.41
N TYR A 167 -11.88 -8.31 -6.25
CA TYR A 167 -11.31 -9.66 -6.38
C TYR A 167 -10.45 -10.09 -5.19
N GLY A 168 -9.52 -9.23 -4.76
CA GLY A 168 -8.50 -9.55 -3.75
C GLY A 168 -9.08 -10.08 -2.43
N HIS A 169 -10.14 -9.44 -1.92
CA HIS A 169 -10.81 -9.86 -0.70
C HIS A 169 -11.37 -11.30 -0.80
N LYS A 170 -11.99 -11.65 -1.93
CA LYS A 170 -12.54 -13.00 -2.16
C LYS A 170 -11.43 -14.03 -2.39
N LEU A 171 -10.40 -13.67 -3.14
CA LEU A 171 -9.31 -14.59 -3.51
C LEU A 171 -8.42 -14.93 -2.32
N ILE A 172 -8.00 -13.91 -1.57
CA ILE A 172 -7.00 -14.05 -0.51
C ILE A 172 -7.68 -14.40 0.80
N TRP A 173 -8.67 -13.62 1.21
CA TRP A 173 -9.18 -13.71 2.59
C TRP A 173 -10.16 -14.87 2.79
N ARG A 174 -10.99 -15.21 1.80
CA ARG A 174 -11.86 -16.40 1.92
C ARG A 174 -11.10 -17.71 1.86
N LYS A 175 -9.92 -17.74 1.23
CA LYS A 175 -9.06 -18.94 1.15
C LYS A 175 -7.97 -18.98 2.21
N ARG A 176 -8.04 -18.13 3.24
CA ARG A 176 -7.00 -18.04 4.29
C ARG A 176 -7.00 -19.21 5.26
N GLU A 177 -8.11 -19.92 5.42
CA GLU A 177 -8.25 -21.03 6.38
C GLU A 177 -7.11 -22.07 6.31
N PRO A 178 -6.72 -22.62 5.14
CA PRO A 178 -5.60 -23.54 5.05
C PRO A 178 -4.26 -22.90 5.47
N LEU A 179 -4.03 -21.63 5.16
CA LEU A 179 -2.80 -20.92 5.55
C LEU A 179 -2.75 -20.67 7.07
N VAL A 180 -3.89 -20.30 7.66
CA VAL A 180 -4.02 -20.09 9.10
C VAL A 180 -3.85 -21.42 9.85
N LYS A 181 -4.44 -22.51 9.35
CA LYS A 181 -4.23 -23.87 9.89
C LYS A 181 -2.75 -24.27 9.81
N LEU A 182 -2.10 -24.10 8.66
CA LEU A 182 -0.67 -24.36 8.51
C LEU A 182 0.18 -23.55 9.49
N TRP A 183 -0.13 -22.27 9.67
CA TRP A 183 0.57 -21.41 10.64
C TRP A 183 0.38 -21.88 12.08
N HIS A 184 -0.85 -22.22 12.47
CA HIS A 184 -1.14 -22.78 13.80
C HIS A 184 -0.42 -24.11 14.01
N ASP A 185 -0.38 -24.98 13.01
CA ASP A 185 0.32 -26.27 13.09
C ASP A 185 1.83 -26.07 13.28
N MET A 186 2.45 -25.14 12.54
CA MET A 186 3.87 -24.82 12.71
C MET A 186 4.17 -24.26 14.11
N ARG A 187 3.35 -23.33 14.61
CA ARG A 187 3.54 -22.74 15.94
C ARG A 187 3.30 -23.75 17.06
N SER A 188 2.36 -24.66 16.88
CA SER A 188 2.03 -25.72 17.86
C SER A 188 3.10 -26.81 17.88
N ARG A 189 3.69 -27.14 16.72
CA ARG A 189 4.84 -28.07 16.61
C ARG A 189 6.09 -27.51 17.29
N GLY A 190 6.34 -26.21 17.21
CA GLY A 190 7.44 -25.56 17.90
C GLY A 190 7.28 -25.46 19.42
N ALA A 191 6.04 -25.53 19.93
CA ALA A 191 5.74 -25.51 21.37
C ALA A 191 5.68 -26.92 22.02
N GLY A 192 5.79 -27.99 21.22
CA GLY A 192 5.67 -29.38 21.67
C GLY A 192 6.99 -30.10 21.97
N GLY A 193 8.13 -29.42 21.91
CA GLY A 193 9.43 -29.99 22.22
C GLY A 193 9.81 -29.87 23.69
N SER A 194 9.14 -30.60 24.59
CA SER A 194 9.61 -31.06 25.92
C SER A 194 8.43 -31.39 26.85
N ARG A 195 7.93 -32.64 26.83
CA ARG A 195 7.53 -33.36 28.05
C ARG A 195 7.70 -34.87 27.83
N PRO A 196 8.80 -35.50 28.27
CA PRO A 196 8.81 -36.93 28.53
C PRO A 196 8.31 -37.17 29.96
N GLY A 197 7.44 -38.16 30.16
CA GLY A 197 7.05 -38.60 31.50
C GLY A 197 5.69 -39.27 31.51
N GLY A 198 5.66 -40.56 31.15
CA GLY A 198 4.54 -41.42 31.48
C GLY A 198 4.53 -41.74 32.98
N PHE A 199 3.36 -42.13 33.49
CA PHE A 199 3.20 -43.35 34.28
C PHE A 199 1.72 -43.74 34.25
N SER A 200 1.45 -44.93 33.74
CA SER A 200 0.24 -45.69 34.01
C SER A 200 0.20 -46.04 35.49
N ASN A 201 -0.95 -45.86 36.16
CA ASN A 201 -1.45 -46.92 37.04
C ASN A 201 -2.93 -46.77 37.32
N GLU A 202 -3.56 -47.93 37.32
CA GLU A 202 -4.94 -48.22 37.68
C GLU A 202 -5.34 -47.60 39.02
N HIS A 203 -6.62 -47.23 39.16
CA HIS A 203 -7.40 -47.63 40.32
C HIS A 203 -8.88 -47.66 39.95
N LYS A 204 -9.41 -48.88 39.83
CA LYS A 204 -10.82 -49.22 40.03
C LYS A 204 -11.22 -48.92 41.48
N LEU A 205 -12.54 -48.87 41.69
CA LEU A 205 -13.31 -48.82 42.95
C LEU A 205 -13.50 -47.38 43.44
N ILE A 206 -14.72 -46.87 43.70
CA ILE A 206 -16.00 -47.48 44.10
C ILE A 206 -17.13 -46.63 43.48
#